data_AF-A0A8H4UZV9-F1
#
_entry.id   AF-A0A8H4UZV9-F1
#
_cell.length_a   1.000
_cell.length_b   1.000
_cell.length_c   1.000
_cell.angle_alpha   90.00
_cell.angle_beta   90.00
_cell.angle_gamma   90.00
#
_symmetry.space_group_name_H-M   'P 1'
#
loop_
_entity.id
_entity.type
_entity.pdbx_description
1 polymer ?
#
loop_
_entity_poly.entity_id
_entity_poly.type
_entity_poly.pdbx_seq_one_letter_code
_entity_poly.pdbx_strand_id
1 'polypeptide(L)'
;MTQTFGLTKFGANENNNLNFRDVPNALILLFRTSAGEGWNQLMEDFATMQRPYCTLNDEFLQSDCGSQGWARGLFIAWNVISMYLFVSLFVSLIFESFSYVYQRSSGLGLYTIDRDEIRRFKEAWANFDPRGTGFITKEQFPRLLGELSGVFEMR
;
A
#
# COMPACT_ATOMS: atom_id res chain seq x y z
N MET A 1 -8.95 23.11 -1.45
CA MET A 1 -7.91 23.07 -0.39
C MET A 1 -7.01 24.29 -0.48
N THR A 2 -6.16 24.42 -1.50
CA THR A 2 -5.33 25.63 -1.73
C THR A 2 -6.16 26.89 -2.01
N GLN A 3 -7.25 26.75 -2.75
CA GLN A 3 -8.20 27.86 -3.03
C GLN A 3 -8.97 28.35 -1.79
N THR A 4 -9.02 27.55 -0.72
CA THR A 4 -9.83 27.87 0.48
C THR A 4 -8.94 28.31 1.63
N PHE A 5 -7.75 27.70 1.77
CA PHE A 5 -6.84 27.90 2.89
C PHE A 5 -5.47 28.45 2.49
N GLY A 6 -5.28 28.81 1.21
CA GLY A 6 -3.99 29.27 0.69
C GLY A 6 -3.54 30.62 1.25
N LEU A 7 -4.46 31.45 1.73
CA LEU A 7 -4.15 32.73 2.37
C LEU A 7 -4.35 32.70 3.89
N THR A 8 -4.80 31.58 4.45
CA THR A 8 -5.04 31.47 5.89
C THR A 8 -3.73 31.66 6.65
N LYS A 9 -3.77 32.51 7.66
CA LYS A 9 -2.63 32.79 8.52
C LYS A 9 -2.26 31.55 9.34
N PHE A 10 -0.98 31.40 9.62
CA PHE A 10 -0.45 30.26 10.36
C PHE A 10 -0.91 30.30 11.83
N GLY A 11 -1.41 29.17 12.31
CA GLY A 11 -1.65 28.88 13.71
C GLY A 11 -0.41 28.29 14.38
N ALA A 12 -0.61 27.44 15.38
CA ALA A 12 0.47 26.91 16.20
C ALA A 12 1.23 25.75 15.54
N ASN A 13 0.58 25.00 14.65
CA ASN A 13 1.13 23.78 14.07
C ASN A 13 1.52 23.92 12.58
N GLU A 14 1.28 25.08 11.99
CA GLU A 14 1.68 25.43 10.62
C GLU A 14 3.07 26.08 10.56
N ASN A 15 3.74 25.89 9.43
CA ASN A 15 4.98 26.57 9.12
C ASN A 15 5.11 26.80 7.60
N ASN A 16 6.23 27.33 7.14
CA ASN A 16 6.47 27.60 5.71
C ASN A 16 6.42 26.34 4.82
N ASN A 17 6.57 25.14 5.40
CA ASN A 17 6.54 23.85 4.71
C ASN A 17 5.22 23.08 4.96
N LEU A 18 4.44 23.48 5.95
CA LEU A 18 3.19 22.85 6.39
C LEU A 18 2.06 23.87 6.26
N ASN A 19 1.55 24.02 5.05
CA ASN A 19 0.47 24.96 4.74
C ASN A 19 -0.24 24.59 3.42
N PHE A 20 -1.30 25.33 3.11
CA PHE A 20 -2.05 25.20 1.85
C PHE A 20 -1.71 26.28 0.81
N ARG A 21 -0.56 26.98 0.92
CA ARG A 21 -0.17 28.04 -0.01
C ARG A 21 0.14 27.49 -1.40
N ASP A 22 0.89 26.39 -1.43
CA ASP A 22 1.28 25.71 -2.65
C ASP A 22 0.73 24.28 -2.70
N VAL A 23 0.52 23.77 -3.91
CA VAL A 23 0.05 22.39 -4.12
C VAL A 23 1.00 21.35 -3.48
N PRO A 24 2.34 21.43 -3.65
CA PRO A 24 3.24 20.47 -3.01
C PRO A 24 3.21 20.52 -1.48
N ASN A 25 3.17 21.72 -0.90
CA ASN A 25 3.09 21.91 0.55
C ASN A 25 1.77 21.36 1.11
N ALA A 26 0.66 21.58 0.38
CA ALA A 26 -0.64 21.01 0.73
C ALA A 26 -0.62 19.48 0.72
N LEU A 27 0.03 18.85 -0.28
CA LEU A 27 0.16 17.40 -0.35
C LEU A 27 1.00 16.84 0.80
N ILE A 28 2.10 17.51 1.18
CA ILE A 28 2.91 17.12 2.33
C ILE A 28 2.11 17.20 3.63
N LEU A 29 1.35 18.29 3.81
CA LEU A 29 0.49 18.47 4.97
C LEU A 29 -0.58 17.36 5.06
N LEU A 30 -1.24 17.04 3.94
CA LEU A 30 -2.25 15.98 3.88
C LEU A 30 -1.65 14.59 4.07
N PHE A 31 -0.46 14.35 3.53
CA PHE A 31 0.27 13.11 3.79
C PHE A 31 0.58 12.97 5.27
N ARG A 32 1.05 14.04 5.94
CA ARG A 32 1.26 14.02 7.40
C ARG A 32 -0.03 13.69 8.15
N THR A 33 -1.17 14.28 7.78
CA THR A 33 -2.44 14.02 8.47
C THR A 33 -3.04 12.64 8.19
N SER A 34 -2.63 11.97 7.11
CA SER A 34 -3.04 10.57 6.85
C SER A 34 -2.48 9.55 7.83
N ALA A 35 -1.41 9.89 8.56
CA ALA A 35 -0.90 9.06 9.65
C ALA A 35 -1.81 9.09 10.91
N GLY A 36 -2.80 9.97 10.95
CA GLY A 36 -3.73 10.09 12.08
C GLY A 36 -3.19 10.83 13.30
N GLU A 37 -1.95 11.33 13.25
CA GLU A 37 -1.35 12.11 14.33
C GLU A 37 -1.45 13.63 14.09
N GLY A 38 -1.88 14.39 15.10
CA GLY A 38 -1.88 15.86 15.08
C GLY A 38 -2.82 16.54 14.08
N TRP A 39 -3.60 15.77 13.31
CA TRP A 39 -4.55 16.32 12.32
C TRP A 39 -5.68 17.11 12.97
N ASN A 40 -6.08 16.76 14.19
CA ASN A 40 -7.13 17.43 14.95
C ASN A 40 -6.69 18.83 15.41
N GLN A 41 -5.43 18.96 15.85
CA GLN A 41 -4.86 20.26 16.23
C GLN A 41 -4.73 21.16 15.01
N LEU A 42 -4.21 20.61 13.91
CA LEU A 42 -4.11 21.32 12.64
C LEU A 42 -5.49 21.73 12.11
N MET A 43 -6.50 20.85 12.20
CA MET A 43 -7.87 21.17 11.83
C MET A 43 -8.43 22.34 12.68
N GLU A 44 -8.20 22.32 13.99
CA GLU A 44 -8.65 23.40 14.87
C GLU A 44 -7.90 24.71 14.60
N ASP A 45 -6.62 24.68 14.24
CA ASP A 45 -5.88 25.87 13.81
C ASP A 45 -6.56 26.53 12.59
N PHE A 46 -6.92 25.76 11.55
CA PHE A 46 -7.67 26.29 10.39
C PHE A 46 -9.14 26.65 10.69
N ALA A 47 -9.78 26.00 11.67
CA ALA A 47 -11.19 26.21 11.98
C ALA A 47 -11.42 27.42 12.90
N THR A 48 -10.50 27.66 13.83
CA THR A 48 -10.56 28.72 14.83
C THR A 48 -9.86 30.01 14.41
N MET A 49 -9.22 30.02 13.23
CA MET A 49 -8.61 31.21 12.64
C MET A 49 -9.67 32.23 12.19
N GLN A 50 -10.27 32.88 13.17
CA GLN A 50 -11.33 33.88 13.04
C GLN A 50 -10.91 35.16 13.80
N ARG A 51 -11.64 36.26 13.61
CA ARG A 51 -11.36 37.52 14.34
C ARG A 51 -11.37 37.26 15.86
N PRO A 52 -10.43 37.84 16.65
CA PRO A 52 -9.48 38.90 16.32
C PRO A 52 -8.11 38.41 15.77
N TYR A 53 -7.92 37.11 15.55
CA TYR A 53 -6.62 36.54 15.19
C TYR A 53 -6.27 36.67 13.70
N CYS A 54 -7.29 36.90 12.87
CA CYS A 54 -7.20 37.17 11.43
C CYS A 54 -7.90 38.49 11.05
N THR A 55 -7.54 39.00 9.87
CA THR A 55 -8.12 40.14 9.17
C THR A 55 -9.06 39.68 8.06
N LEU A 56 -10.35 39.99 8.22
CA LEU A 56 -11.36 39.73 7.20
C LEU A 56 -11.64 41.02 6.42
N ASN A 57 -11.39 40.98 5.11
CA ASN A 57 -11.72 42.03 4.14
C ASN A 57 -12.79 41.53 3.16
N ASP A 58 -13.45 42.44 2.46
CA ASP A 58 -14.48 42.10 1.46
C ASP A 58 -13.90 41.36 0.24
N GLU A 59 -12.61 41.56 -0.05
CA GLU A 59 -11.88 40.80 -1.05
C GLU A 59 -11.25 39.55 -0.44
N PHE A 60 -11.58 38.37 -0.99
CA PHE A 60 -11.02 37.09 -0.55
C PHE A 60 -9.48 37.08 -0.57
N LEU A 61 -8.87 37.70 -1.60
CA LEU A 61 -7.42 37.81 -1.76
C LEU A 61 -6.75 38.64 -0.66
N GLN A 62 -7.52 39.45 0.07
CA GLN A 62 -7.07 40.30 1.16
C GLN A 62 -7.55 39.78 2.53
N SER A 63 -8.11 38.56 2.58
CA SER A 63 -8.58 37.91 3.80
C SER A 63 -7.65 36.76 4.18
N ASP A 64 -7.22 36.70 5.44
CA ASP A 64 -6.33 35.66 5.97
C ASP A 64 -7.03 34.77 7.02
N CYS A 65 -8.36 34.86 7.10
CA CYS A 65 -9.16 34.02 7.98
C CYS A 65 -9.34 32.60 7.43
N GLY A 66 -9.49 31.65 8.34
CA GLY A 66 -9.89 30.28 8.03
C GLY A 66 -11.40 30.13 7.89
N SER A 67 -11.85 28.89 7.75
CA SER A 67 -13.27 28.55 7.64
C SER A 67 -13.59 27.30 8.44
N GLN A 68 -14.40 27.46 9.49
CA GLN A 68 -14.75 26.38 10.42
C GLN A 68 -15.42 25.18 9.74
N GLY A 69 -16.42 25.42 8.88
CA GLY A 69 -17.16 24.36 8.21
C GLY A 69 -16.29 23.61 7.20
N TRP A 70 -15.54 24.34 6.38
CA TRP A 70 -14.65 23.74 5.38
C TRP A 70 -13.47 23.02 6.00
N ALA A 71 -12.88 23.55 7.08
CA ALA A 71 -11.73 22.93 7.75
C ALA A 71 -12.14 21.58 8.33
N ARG A 72 -13.22 21.55 9.12
CA ARG A 72 -13.74 20.31 9.70
C ARG A 72 -14.14 19.30 8.63
N GLY A 73 -14.88 19.73 7.61
CA GLY A 73 -15.29 18.85 6.51
C GLY A 73 -14.10 18.22 5.78
N LEU A 74 -13.10 19.02 5.44
CA LEU A 74 -11.91 18.57 4.71
C LEU A 74 -11.07 17.61 5.55
N PHE A 75 -10.67 18.00 6.76
CA PHE A 75 -9.76 17.19 7.58
C PHE A 75 -10.40 15.90 8.06
N ILE A 76 -11.69 15.91 8.44
CA ILE A 76 -12.40 14.69 8.84
C ILE A 76 -12.57 13.75 7.64
N ALA A 77 -13.04 14.25 6.50
CA ALA A 77 -13.20 13.43 5.31
C ALA A 77 -11.87 12.84 4.82
N TRP A 78 -10.81 13.65 4.81
CA TRP A 78 -9.48 13.20 4.45
C TRP A 78 -8.95 12.13 5.41
N ASN A 79 -9.10 12.32 6.72
CA ASN A 79 -8.65 11.36 7.72
C ASN A 79 -9.34 10.01 7.57
N VAL A 80 -10.67 10.01 7.39
CA VAL A 80 -11.45 8.78 7.19
C VAL A 80 -11.03 8.08 5.89
N ILE A 81 -11.01 8.79 4.76
CA ILE A 81 -10.67 8.20 3.46
C ILE A 81 -9.24 7.66 3.46
N SER A 82 -8.28 8.44 3.94
CA SER A 82 -6.87 8.03 3.95
C SER A 82 -6.63 6.83 4.85
N MET A 83 -7.19 6.80 6.07
CA MET A 83 -7.06 5.66 6.97
C MET A 83 -7.58 4.37 6.32
N TYR A 84 -8.78 4.39 5.73
CA TYR A 84 -9.32 3.19 5.07
C TYR A 84 -8.50 2.76 3.86
N LEU A 85 -8.05 3.69 3.02
CA LEU A 85 -7.22 3.37 1.87
C LEU A 85 -5.87 2.79 2.26
N PHE A 86 -5.11 3.45 3.15
CA PHE A 86 -3.78 2.98 3.55
C PHE A 86 -3.85 1.66 4.32
N VAL A 87 -4.82 1.48 5.21
CA VAL A 87 -5.02 0.20 5.92
C VAL A 87 -5.36 -0.91 4.94
N SER A 88 -6.27 -0.66 3.98
CA SER A 88 -6.67 -1.69 2.99
C SER A 88 -5.50 -2.07 2.08
N LEU A 89 -4.69 -1.10 1.64
CA LEU A 89 -3.49 -1.35 0.84
C LEU A 89 -2.42 -2.10 1.63
N PHE A 90 -2.18 -1.70 2.89
CA PHE A 90 -1.21 -2.36 3.76
C PHE A 90 -1.60 -3.81 4.05
N VAL A 91 -2.87 -4.07 4.41
CA VAL A 91 -3.38 -5.44 4.62
C VAL A 91 -3.23 -6.28 3.35
N SER A 92 -3.54 -5.72 2.19
CA SER A 92 -3.39 -6.42 0.90
C SER A 92 -1.92 -6.78 0.61
N LEU A 93 -1.00 -5.84 0.82
CA LEU A 93 0.43 -6.07 0.61
C LEU A 93 1.00 -7.12 1.57
N ILE A 94 0.60 -7.07 2.84
CA ILE A 94 0.99 -8.07 3.84
C ILE A 94 0.39 -9.43 3.47
N PHE A 95 -0.88 -9.49 3.07
CA PHE A 95 -1.50 -10.73 2.61
C PHE A 95 -0.73 -11.31 1.43
N GLU A 96 -0.41 -10.52 0.41
CA GLU A 96 0.38 -10.99 -0.74
C GLU A 96 1.76 -11.48 -0.31
N SER A 97 2.45 -10.70 0.52
CA SER A 97 3.80 -11.03 1.03
C SER A 97 3.85 -12.32 1.84
N PHE A 98 2.79 -12.67 2.57
CA PHE A 98 2.73 -13.89 3.36
C PHE A 98 1.87 -14.99 2.74
N SER A 99 1.17 -14.71 1.64
CA SER A 99 0.30 -15.68 0.95
C SER A 99 1.09 -16.91 0.51
N TYR A 100 2.34 -16.75 0.07
CA TYR A 100 3.22 -17.86 -0.30
C TYR A 100 3.59 -18.75 0.91
N VAL A 101 3.67 -18.16 2.11
CA VAL A 101 3.93 -18.91 3.36
C VAL A 101 2.69 -19.73 3.72
N TYR A 102 1.51 -19.13 3.65
CA TYR A 102 0.25 -19.83 3.89
C TYR A 102 -0.04 -20.92 2.84
N GLN A 103 0.27 -20.69 1.57
CA GLN A 103 0.19 -21.73 0.54
C GLN A 103 1.11 -22.92 0.85
N ARG A 104 2.26 -22.67 1.48
CA ARG A 104 3.22 -23.70 1.87
C ARG A 104 2.89 -24.40 3.18
N SER A 105 2.23 -23.74 4.14
CA SER A 105 1.87 -24.32 5.44
C SER A 105 0.51 -24.99 5.47
N SER A 106 -0.44 -24.56 4.62
CA SER A 106 -1.85 -24.94 4.78
C SER A 106 -2.26 -26.19 4.00
N GLY A 107 -1.36 -26.86 3.26
CA GLY A 107 -1.72 -28.01 2.42
C GLY A 107 -2.77 -27.72 1.34
N LEU A 108 -3.18 -26.46 1.19
CA LEU A 108 -4.12 -25.94 0.19
C LEU A 108 -3.50 -25.84 -1.21
N GLY A 109 -2.20 -26.15 -1.33
CA GLY A 109 -1.53 -26.50 -2.57
C GLY A 109 -1.90 -27.90 -3.08
N LEU A 110 -3.18 -28.32 -2.95
CA LEU A 110 -3.66 -29.60 -3.48
C LEU A 110 -3.51 -29.71 -5.03
N TYR A 111 -3.08 -28.62 -5.69
CA TYR A 111 -2.79 -28.53 -7.12
C TYR A 111 -1.36 -28.08 -7.47
N THR A 112 -0.52 -27.74 -6.49
CA THR A 112 0.85 -27.27 -6.75
C THR A 112 1.82 -28.34 -6.33
N ILE A 113 2.50 -28.93 -7.31
CA ILE A 113 3.60 -29.89 -7.17
C ILE A 113 4.40 -29.58 -5.89
N ASP A 114 4.30 -30.45 -4.89
CA ASP A 114 4.99 -30.26 -3.62
C ASP A 114 6.50 -30.40 -3.78
N ARG A 115 7.28 -29.84 -2.84
CA ARG A 115 8.75 -29.94 -2.87
C ARG A 115 9.23 -31.39 -2.90
N ASP A 116 8.51 -32.30 -2.25
CA ASP A 116 8.87 -33.71 -2.24
C ASP A 116 8.56 -34.38 -3.59
N GLU A 117 7.50 -33.96 -4.30
CA GLU A 117 7.23 -34.39 -5.68
C GLU A 117 8.31 -33.90 -6.66
N ILE A 118 8.80 -32.66 -6.51
CA ILE A 118 9.94 -32.16 -7.30
C ILE A 118 11.21 -32.97 -7.02
N ARG A 119 11.44 -33.38 -5.76
CA ARG A 119 12.60 -34.21 -5.39
C ARG A 119 12.52 -35.58 -6.06
N ARG A 120 11.38 -36.25 -6.01
CA ARG A 120 11.15 -37.53 -6.69
C ARG A 120 11.38 -37.43 -8.20
N PHE A 121 10.87 -36.35 -8.82
CA PHE A 121 11.13 -36.08 -10.23
C PHE A 121 12.64 -35.92 -10.52
N LYS A 122 13.36 -35.17 -9.69
CA LYS A 122 14.81 -34.98 -9.85
C LYS A 122 15.60 -36.27 -9.66
N GLU A 123 15.19 -37.12 -8.73
CA GLU A 123 15.78 -38.45 -8.51
C GLU A 123 15.59 -39.35 -9.74
N ALA A 124 14.38 -39.42 -10.28
CA ALA A 124 14.12 -40.14 -11.53
C ALA A 124 14.92 -39.54 -12.71
N TRP A 125 14.95 -38.21 -12.85
CA TRP A 125 15.70 -37.53 -13.91
C TRP A 125 17.21 -37.81 -13.85
N ALA A 126 17.79 -37.88 -12.64
CA ALA A 126 19.21 -38.12 -12.45
C ALA A 126 19.67 -39.49 -12.99
N ASN A 127 18.78 -40.49 -13.05
CA ASN A 127 19.08 -41.78 -13.66
C ASN A 127 19.30 -41.68 -15.19
N PHE A 128 18.59 -40.77 -15.85
CA PHE A 128 18.64 -40.61 -17.31
C PHE A 128 19.65 -39.57 -17.77
N ASP A 129 19.93 -38.54 -16.95
CA ASP A 129 20.94 -37.51 -17.21
C ASP A 129 21.99 -37.41 -16.09
N PRO A 130 22.85 -38.44 -15.91
CA PRO A 130 23.86 -38.46 -14.86
C PRO A 130 24.94 -37.37 -15.03
N ARG A 131 25.04 -36.77 -16.22
CA ARG A 131 26.00 -35.69 -16.54
C ARG A 131 25.41 -34.30 -16.35
N GLY A 132 24.13 -34.17 -15.98
CA GLY A 132 23.47 -32.88 -15.75
C GLY A 132 23.44 -31.98 -16.98
N THR A 133 23.32 -32.57 -18.17
CA THR A 133 23.27 -31.84 -19.44
C THR A 133 21.96 -31.08 -19.64
N GLY A 134 20.90 -31.44 -18.90
CA GLY A 134 19.55 -30.88 -19.00
C GLY A 134 18.72 -31.49 -20.14
N PHE A 135 19.26 -32.46 -20.87
CA PHE A 135 18.61 -33.08 -22.02
C PHE A 135 18.64 -34.60 -21.94
N ILE A 136 17.59 -35.24 -22.43
CA ILE A 136 17.49 -36.69 -22.64
C ILE A 136 17.11 -36.98 -24.08
N THR A 137 17.44 -38.18 -24.59
CA THR A 137 17.07 -38.54 -25.96
C THR A 137 15.60 -38.94 -26.05
N LYS A 138 15.01 -38.88 -27.24
CA LYS A 138 13.58 -39.17 -27.45
C LYS A 138 13.22 -40.60 -27.07
N GLU A 139 14.16 -41.53 -27.21
CA GLU A 139 14.00 -42.95 -26.89
C GLU A 139 13.97 -43.21 -25.38
N GLN A 140 14.60 -42.33 -24.59
CA GLN A 140 14.64 -42.41 -23.13
C GLN A 140 13.39 -41.79 -22.48
N PHE A 141 12.69 -40.90 -23.19
CA PHE A 141 11.52 -40.20 -22.66
C PHE A 141 10.38 -41.13 -22.21
N PRO A 142 9.97 -42.17 -22.98
CA PRO A 142 8.96 -43.13 -22.51
C PRO A 142 9.41 -43.92 -21.28
N ARG A 143 10.72 -44.18 -21.15
CA ARG A 143 11.30 -44.88 -19.98
C ARG A 143 11.28 -43.99 -18.74
N LEU A 144 11.59 -42.70 -18.89
CA LEU A 144 11.46 -41.73 -17.80
C LEU A 144 10.02 -41.66 -17.30
N LEU A 145 9.04 -41.57 -18.20
CA LEU A 145 7.61 -41.53 -17.82
C LEU A 145 7.17 -42.74 -16.99
N GLY A 146 7.78 -43.91 -17.21
CA GLY A 146 7.52 -45.12 -16.42
C GLY A 146 8.21 -45.15 -15.04
N GLU A 147 9.24 -44.34 -14.81
CA GLU A 147 9.89 -44.18 -13.50
C GLU A 147 9.26 -43.05 -12.65
N LEU A 148 8.46 -42.17 -13.25
CA LEU A 148 7.76 -41.13 -12.52
C LEU A 148 6.71 -41.74 -11.59
N SER A 149 6.66 -41.23 -10.36
CA SER A 149 5.75 -41.67 -9.31
C SER A 149 5.06 -40.48 -8.65
N GLY A 150 3.99 -40.72 -7.89
CA GLY A 150 3.25 -39.67 -7.20
C GLY A 150 2.33 -38.90 -8.13
N VAL A 151 2.39 -37.57 -8.11
CA VAL A 151 1.53 -36.69 -8.93
C VAL A 151 1.88 -36.79 -10.42
N PHE A 152 3.07 -37.28 -10.75
CA PHE A 152 3.56 -37.42 -12.12
C PHE A 152 3.44 -38.84 -12.70
N GLU A 153 2.81 -39.77 -11.99
CA GLU A 153 2.62 -41.15 -12.47
C GLU A 153 1.70 -41.18 -13.71
N MET A 154 2.19 -41.77 -14.80
CA MET A 154 1.43 -41.97 -16.03
C MET A 154 1.04 -43.44 -16.14
N ARG A 155 -0.25 -43.74 -15.94
CA ARG A 155 -0.84 -45.06 -16.17
C ARG A 155 -1.15 -45.32 -17.64
#